data_AF-A0A3D8I9W5-F1
#
_entry.id   AF-A0A3D8I9W5-F1
#
_cell.length_a   1.000
_cell.length_b   1.000
_cell.length_c   1.000
_cell.angle_alpha   90.00
_cell.angle_beta   90.00
_cell.angle_gamma   90.00
#
_symmetry.space_group_name_H-M   'P 1'
#
loop_
_entity.id
_entity.type
_entity.pdbx_description
1 polymer ?
#
loop_
_entity_poly.entity_id
_entity_poly.type
_entity_poly.pdbx_seq_one_letter_code
_entity_poly.pdbx_strand_id
1 'polypeptide(L)'
;MPLYKEGAKEKRHTINIIFSMKEHSNTKRKITAGCNYYFKKSISKQFFILAFHGDTDNPHCHIYLKVVDKNGKRINPKKQI
;
A
#
# COMPACT_ATOMS: atom_id res chain seq x y z
N MET A 1 -13.91 16.62 0.72
CA MET A 1 -14.50 15.26 0.60
C MET A 1 -14.85 15.03 -0.87
N PRO A 2 -14.71 13.82 -1.43
CA PRO A 2 -15.10 13.59 -2.82
C PRO A 2 -16.60 13.85 -2.97
N LEU A 3 -16.99 14.61 -3.99
CA LEU A 3 -18.39 14.79 -4.37
C LEU A 3 -18.84 13.50 -5.07
N TYR A 4 -19.45 12.58 -4.33
CA TYR A 4 -20.09 11.41 -4.91
C TYR A 4 -21.44 11.86 -5.50
N LYS A 5 -21.61 11.73 -6.82
CA LYS A 5 -22.94 11.87 -7.43
C LYS A 5 -23.83 10.73 -6.94
N GLU A 6 -25.09 11.02 -6.68
CA GLU A 6 -26.09 10.01 -6.33
C GLU A 6 -26.14 8.94 -7.44
N GLY A 7 -26.09 7.66 -7.04
CA GLY A 7 -25.99 6.52 -7.96
C GLY A 7 -24.59 6.21 -8.54
N ALA A 8 -23.56 7.03 -8.26
CA ALA A 8 -22.20 6.73 -8.69
C ALA A 8 -21.60 5.56 -7.90
N LYS A 9 -21.02 4.58 -8.61
CA LYS A 9 -20.32 3.46 -7.98
C LYS A 9 -19.11 3.96 -7.19
N GLU A 10 -18.95 3.45 -5.97
CA GLU A 10 -17.81 3.78 -5.13
C GLU A 10 -16.49 3.48 -5.87
N LYS A 11 -15.59 4.47 -5.86
CA LYS A 11 -14.27 4.34 -6.48
C LYS A 11 -13.25 3.95 -5.43
N ARG A 12 -12.49 2.90 -5.69
CA ARG A 12 -11.36 2.48 -4.84
C ARG A 12 -10.30 3.59 -4.76
N HIS A 13 -9.97 4.10 -3.58
CA HIS A 13 -8.96 5.15 -3.42
C HIS A 13 -7.55 4.60 -3.14
N THR A 14 -7.47 3.44 -2.49
CA THR A 14 -6.21 2.80 -2.10
C THR A 14 -6.18 1.33 -2.50
N ILE A 15 -4.99 0.82 -2.80
CA ILE A 15 -4.71 -0.61 -2.82
C ILE A 15 -4.06 -0.97 -1.50
N ASN A 16 -4.66 -1.91 -0.78
CA ASN A 16 -4.22 -2.33 0.55
C ASN A 16 -3.52 -3.68 0.39
N ILE A 17 -2.27 -3.76 0.84
CA ILE A 17 -1.41 -4.95 0.75
C ILE A 17 -0.95 -5.26 2.17
N ILE A 18 -1.03 -6.53 2.55
CA ILE A 18 -0.63 -6.99 3.89
C ILE A 18 0.54 -7.96 3.72
N PHE A 19 1.63 -7.69 4.41
CA PHE A 19 2.76 -8.62 4.54
C PHE A 19 2.85 -9.09 5.98
N SER A 20 2.85 -10.40 6.18
CA SER A 20 3.10 -11.03 7.47
C SER A 20 4.36 -11.90 7.39
N MET A 21 5.03 -12.09 8.52
CA MET A 21 6.14 -13.03 8.63
C MET A 21 6.01 -13.83 9.91
N LYS A 22 6.36 -15.11 9.85
CA LYS A 22 6.37 -16.01 11.03
C LYS A 22 7.45 -15.65 12.05
N GLU A 23 8.56 -15.07 11.61
CA GLU A 23 9.66 -14.64 12.47
C GLU A 23 9.37 -13.24 13.04
N HIS A 24 9.44 -13.06 14.36
CA HIS A 24 9.04 -11.82 15.07
C HIS A 24 10.18 -10.83 15.32
N SER A 25 11.39 -11.31 15.59
CA SER A 25 12.50 -10.50 16.13
C SER A 25 13.00 -9.42 15.17
N ASN A 26 12.82 -9.60 13.86
CA ASN A 26 13.33 -8.69 12.83
C ASN A 26 12.29 -8.29 11.76
N THR A 27 11.01 -8.60 11.98
CA THR A 27 9.94 -8.42 10.98
C THR A 27 9.84 -6.98 10.50
N LYS A 28 9.80 -6.02 11.44
CA LYS A 28 9.66 -4.60 11.14
C LYS A 28 10.77 -4.13 10.19
N ARG A 29 12.02 -4.48 10.49
CA ARG A 29 13.19 -4.08 9.70
C ARG A 29 13.14 -4.72 8.31
N LYS A 30 12.90 -6.04 8.21
CA LYS A 30 12.87 -6.77 6.94
C LYS A 30 11.77 -6.26 6.02
N ILE A 31 10.54 -6.12 6.52
CA ILE A 31 9.42 -5.65 5.72
C ILE A 31 9.64 -4.18 5.32
N THR A 32 9.95 -3.30 6.27
CA THR A 32 10.15 -1.86 5.97
C THR A 32 11.27 -1.65 4.94
N ALA A 33 12.37 -2.41 5.03
CA ALA A 33 13.45 -2.35 4.06
C ALA A 33 13.02 -2.84 2.67
N GLY A 34 12.34 -3.99 2.59
CA GLY A 34 11.83 -4.55 1.33
C GLY A 34 10.82 -3.63 0.66
N CYS A 35 9.89 -3.06 1.42
CA CYS A 35 8.92 -2.09 0.91
C CYS A 35 9.62 -0.82 0.43
N ASN A 36 10.52 -0.25 1.22
CA ASN A 36 11.27 0.93 0.77
C ASN A 36 12.07 0.65 -0.49
N TYR A 37 12.72 -0.51 -0.59
CA TYR A 37 13.45 -0.90 -1.80
C TYR A 37 12.50 -1.01 -3.01
N TYR A 38 11.41 -1.75 -2.87
CA TYR A 38 10.44 -1.96 -3.96
C TYR A 38 9.76 -0.65 -4.36
N PHE A 39 9.15 0.08 -3.44
CA PHE A 39 8.39 1.28 -3.75
C PHE A 39 9.26 2.48 -4.14
N LYS A 40 10.49 2.63 -3.60
CA LYS A 40 11.42 3.67 -4.09
C LYS A 40 11.96 3.34 -5.48
N LYS A 41 12.09 2.06 -5.85
CA LYS A 41 12.72 1.65 -7.12
C LYS A 41 11.71 1.37 -8.25
N SER A 42 10.55 0.80 -7.94
CA SER A 42 9.61 0.27 -8.93
C SER A 42 8.40 1.16 -9.17
N ILE A 43 8.04 2.03 -8.22
CA ILE A 43 6.78 2.77 -8.30
C ILE A 43 7.06 4.25 -8.50
N SER A 44 6.82 4.66 -9.74
CA SER A 44 6.66 6.04 -10.21
C SER A 44 5.95 6.95 -9.19
N LYS A 45 6.70 7.63 -8.31
CA LYS A 45 6.25 8.76 -7.47
C LYS A 45 4.87 8.58 -6.79
N GLN A 46 4.48 7.33 -6.49
CA GLN A 46 3.14 7.04 -5.98
C GLN A 46 3.20 7.13 -4.46
N PHE A 47 2.24 7.84 -3.88
CA PHE A 47 2.15 7.96 -2.44
C PHE A 47 1.72 6.62 -1.84
N PHE A 48 2.46 6.18 -0.83
CA PHE A 48 2.08 5.03 -0.02
C PHE A 48 2.28 5.33 1.46
N ILE A 49 1.51 4.64 2.30
CA ILE A 49 1.69 4.61 3.75
C ILE A 49 2.07 3.18 4.15
N LEU A 50 3.00 3.05 5.07
CA LEU A 50 3.41 1.79 5.68
C LEU A 50 3.11 1.83 7.18
N ALA A 51 2.33 0.88 7.68
CA ALA A 51 2.00 0.73 9.09
C ALA A 51 2.37 -0.68 9.57
N PHE A 52 3.19 -0.77 10.62
CA PHE A 52 3.64 -2.04 11.19
C PHE A 52 2.93 -2.29 12.52
N HIS A 53 2.30 -3.45 12.66
CA HIS A 53 1.73 -3.97 13.90
C HIS A 53 2.65 -5.07 14.43
N GLY A 54 3.35 -4.79 15.53
CA GLY A 54 4.20 -5.75 16.25
C GLY A 54 3.62 -6.16 17.60
N ASP A 55 2.49 -5.56 17.96
CA ASP A 55 1.71 -5.72 19.18
C ASP A 55 0.64 -6.81 19.07
N THR A 56 0.64 -7.56 17.97
CA THR A 56 -0.28 -8.67 17.71
C THR A 56 0.48 -9.99 17.60
N ASP A 57 -0.19 -11.11 17.87
CA ASP A 57 0.39 -12.47 17.76
C ASP A 57 1.00 -12.80 16.40
N ASN A 58 0.58 -12.09 15.35
CA ASN A 58 1.10 -12.24 13.99
C ASN A 58 1.64 -10.90 13.49
N PRO A 59 2.94 -10.60 13.64
CA PRO A 59 3.50 -9.33 13.24
C PRO A 59 3.31 -9.15 11.74
N HIS A 60 2.69 -8.03 11.38
CA HIS A 60 2.32 -7.77 10.00
C HIS A 60 2.43 -6.27 9.70
N CYS A 61 2.46 -5.99 8.40
CA CYS A 61 2.60 -4.65 7.88
C CYS A 61 1.50 -4.40 6.86
N HIS A 62 0.76 -3.31 7.05
CA HIS A 62 -0.16 -2.79 6.05
C HIS A 62 0.56 -1.79 5.17
N ILE A 63 0.33 -1.89 3.86
CA ILE A 63 0.75 -0.91 2.88
C ILE A 63 -0.48 -0.42 2.16
N TYR A 64 -0.69 0.89 2.19
CA TYR A 64 -1.75 1.57 1.47
C TYR A 64 -1.16 2.35 0.33
N LEU A 65 -1.34 1.87 -0.90
CA LEU A 65 -0.90 2.55 -2.11
C LEU A 65 -2.02 3.43 -2.67
N LYS A 66 -1.77 4.72 -2.87
CA LYS A 66 -2.74 5.63 -3.49
C LYS A 66 -2.92 5.26 -4.97
N VAL A 67 -4.17 4.99 -5.36
CA VAL A 67 -4.50 4.57 -6.74
C VAL A 67 -4.31 5.71 -7.75
N VAL A 68 -4.29 6.96 -7.30
CA VAL A 68 -4.10 8.14 -8.15
C VAL A 68 -2.68 8.65 -7.96
N ASP A 69 -1.94 8.81 -9.05
CA ASP A 69 -0.61 9.39 -9.04
C ASP A 69 -0.66 10.92 -8.83
N LYS A 70 0.50 11.55 -8.76
CA LYS A 70 0.61 13.01 -8.60
C LYS A 70 0.01 13.83 -9.76
N ASN A 71 -0.22 13.21 -10.92
CA ASN A 71 -0.76 13.84 -12.13
C ASN A 71 -2.26 13.55 -12.32
N GLY A 72 -2.90 12.83 -11.38
CA GLY A 72 -4.31 12.46 -11.49
C GLY A 72 -4.56 11.15 -12.26
N LYS A 73 -3.51 10.48 -12.77
CA LYS A 73 -3.66 9.21 -13.49
C LYS A 73 -3.88 8.06 -12.52
N ARG A 74 -4.85 7.19 -12.85
CA ARG A 74 -5.15 6.01 -12.05
C ARG A 74 -4.23 4.85 -12.44
N ILE A 75 -3.61 4.23 -11.46
CA ILE A 75 -2.85 2.98 -11.64
C ILE A 75 -3.80 1.78 -11.64
N ASN A 76 -3.53 0.82 -12.50
CA ASN A 76 -4.21 -0.47 -12.53
C ASN A 76 -3.17 -1.58 -12.37
N PRO A 77 -3.05 -2.19 -11.17
CA PRO A 77 -2.08 -3.25 -10.90
C PRO A 77 -2.25 -4.46 -11.82
N LYS A 78 -3.47 -4.72 -12.31
CA LYS A 78 -3.77 -5.87 -13.20
C LYS A 78 -3.33 -5.66 -14.65
N LYS A 79 -2.93 -4.44 -15.04
CA LYS A 79 -2.46 -4.12 -16.40
C LYS A 79 -0.95 -3.90 -16.46
N GLN A 80 -0.24 -4.11 -15.35
CA GLN A 80 1.21 -3.91 -15.23
C GLN A 80 1.98 -5.21 -14.94
N ILE A 81 1.33 -6.37 -15.07
CA ILE A 81 1.94 -7.70 -15.00
C ILE A 81 1.79 -8.35 -16.36
#